data_AF-A0A8T0EBR4-F1
#
_entry.id   AF-A0A8T0EBR4-F1
#
_cell.length_a   1.000
_cell.length_b   1.000
_cell.length_c   1.000
_cell.angle_alpha   90.00
_cell.angle_beta   90.00
_cell.angle_gamma   90.00
#
_symmetry.space_group_name_H-M   'P 1'
#
loop_
_entity.id
_entity.type
_entity.pdbx_description
1 polymer ?
#
loop_
_entity_poly.entity_id
_entity_poly.type
_entity_poly.pdbx_seq_one_letter_code
_entity_poly.pdbx_strand_id
1 'polypeptide(L)'
;MDLKDALEVTLELKNFAEEMKVSLLVFLPKYENEIETVCTIPKANIKIPDLPLPTFIGKFQEFELFKSQFMNVIGNNPSLDETQKLIYLKSSLKNEAAFIQSDQDTFDSMLNALENIYQNK
;
A
#
# COMPACT_ATOMS: atom_id res chain seq x y z
N MET A 1 44.86 8.18 11.30
CA MET A 1 43.74 8.05 12.23
C MET A 1 44.04 6.83 13.05
N ASP A 2 44.41 7.05 14.31
CA ASP A 2 44.88 5.98 15.18
C ASP A 2 43.69 5.14 15.65
N LEU A 3 43.91 3.86 15.98
CA LEU A 3 42.85 2.95 16.43
C LEU A 3 42.10 3.50 17.65
N LYS A 4 42.78 4.33 18.45
CA LYS A 4 42.23 5.02 19.61
C LYS A 4 41.23 6.11 19.23
N ASP A 5 41.45 6.81 18.12
CA ASP A 5 40.52 7.83 17.61
C ASP A 5 39.25 7.19 17.06
N ALA A 6 39.37 6.04 16.37
CA ALA A 6 38.21 5.32 15.87
C ALA A 6 37.35 4.77 17.02
N LEU A 7 37.97 4.27 18.09
CA LEU A 7 37.26 3.79 19.27
C LEU A 7 36.51 4.93 19.97
N GLU A 8 37.15 6.10 20.10
CA GLU A 8 36.53 7.28 20.71
C GLU A 8 35.28 7.71 19.93
N VAL A 9 35.37 7.83 18.60
CA VAL A 9 34.24 8.19 17.75
C VAL A 9 33.09 7.18 17.86
N THR A 10 33.39 5.88 17.95
CA THR A 10 32.33 4.86 18.12
C THR A 10 31.66 4.93 19.49
N LEU A 11 32.41 5.29 20.54
CA LEU A 11 31.88 5.47 21.88
C LEU A 11 31.00 6.72 21.95
N GLU A 12 31.43 7.83 21.33
CA GLU A 12 30.64 9.05 21.20
C GLU A 12 29.32 8.82 20.46
N LEU A 13 29.34 8.11 19.33
CA LEU A 13 28.12 7.78 18.58
C LEU A 13 27.17 6.89 19.39
N LYS A 14 27.72 5.94 20.16
CA LYS A 14 26.92 5.07 21.03
C LYS A 14 26.29 5.88 22.17
N ASN A 15 27.05 6.77 22.80
CA ASN A 15 26.55 7.63 23.86
C ASN A 15 25.47 8.57 23.33
N PHE A 16 25.67 9.19 22.16
CA PHE A 16 24.67 10.02 21.51
C PHE A 16 23.38 9.24 21.21
N ALA A 17 23.48 7.99 20.75
CA ALA A 17 22.32 7.14 20.53
C ALA A 17 21.58 6.83 21.83
N GLU A 18 22.29 6.60 22.95
CA GLU A 18 21.66 6.40 24.25
C GLU A 18 20.98 7.69 24.77
N GLU A 19 21.59 8.86 24.57
CA GLU A 19 20.98 10.14 24.92
C GLU A 19 19.70 10.42 24.11
N MET A 20 19.71 10.12 22.80
CA MET A 20 18.51 10.23 21.97
C MET A 20 17.41 9.27 22.42
N LYS A 21 17.75 8.03 22.81
CA LYS A 21 16.78 7.05 23.33
C LYS A 21 16.12 7.54 24.60
N VAL A 22 16.88 8.07 25.56
CA VAL A 22 16.34 8.61 26.81
C VAL A 22 15.41 9.78 26.54
N SER A 23 15.80 10.70 25.64
CA SER A 23 14.94 11.82 25.25
C SER A 23 13.65 11.36 24.58
N LEU A 24 13.70 10.35 23.71
CA LEU A 24 12.52 9.74 23.09
C LEU A 24 11.61 9.08 24.13
N LEU A 25 12.15 8.34 25.11
CA LEU A 25 11.35 7.72 26.17
C LEU A 25 10.63 8.76 27.04
N VAL A 26 11.28 9.91 27.33
CA VAL A 26 10.68 11.01 28.10
C VAL A 26 9.62 11.77 27.28
N PHE A 27 9.83 11.94 25.97
CA PHE A 27 8.88 12.61 25.07
C PHE A 27 7.73 11.72 24.57
N LEU A 28 7.79 10.41 24.79
CA LEU A 28 6.73 9.46 24.47
C LEU A 28 5.95 8.96 25.71
N PRO A 29 5.44 9.81 26.65
CA PRO A 29 4.66 9.32 27.79
C PRO A 29 3.22 8.92 27.39
N LYS A 30 2.98 8.57 26.12
CA LYS A 30 1.69 8.15 25.58
C LYS A 30 1.72 6.78 24.88
N TYR A 31 2.82 6.03 25.00
CA TYR A 31 2.94 4.72 24.35
C TYR A 31 3.31 3.60 25.33
N GLU A 32 2.74 3.58 26.54
CA GLU A 32 2.89 2.44 27.46
C GLU A 32 1.60 2.15 28.24
N ASN A 33 0.48 2.07 27.52
CA ASN A 33 -0.74 1.49 28.10
C ASN A 33 -1.54 0.68 27.06
N GLU A 34 -0.84 -0.04 26.16
CA GLU A 34 -1.41 -1.09 25.28
C GLU A 34 -0.26 -1.73 24.44
N ILE A 35 0.56 -2.60 25.04
CA ILE A 35 1.57 -3.39 24.28
C ILE A 35 1.46 -4.89 24.59
N GLU A 36 0.22 -5.41 24.62
CA GLU A 36 -0.07 -6.84 24.41
C GLU A 36 -0.95 -7.10 23.16
N THR A 37 -1.13 -6.10 22.30
CA THR A 37 -1.74 -6.27 20.97
C THR A 37 -0.80 -5.73 19.90
N VAL A 38 -0.32 -6.64 19.05
CA VAL A 38 0.61 -6.41 17.94
C VAL A 38 0.30 -5.12 17.18
N CYS A 39 1.34 -4.29 17.10
CA CYS A 39 1.41 -2.95 16.49
C CYS A 39 0.59 -2.85 15.20
N THR A 40 -0.66 -2.41 15.32
CA THR A 40 -1.40 -1.86 14.19
C THR A 40 -0.96 -0.41 14.13
N ILE A 41 -0.01 -0.08 13.26
CA ILE A 41 0.07 1.28 12.73
C ILE A 41 -1.37 1.58 12.33
N PRO A 42 -2.05 2.62 12.89
CA PRO A 42 -3.34 2.98 12.34
C PRO A 42 -3.03 3.18 10.87
N LYS A 43 -3.55 2.31 9.98
CA LYS A 43 -3.53 2.56 8.54
C LYS A 43 -4.07 3.96 8.48
N ALA A 44 -3.20 4.95 8.29
CA ALA A 44 -3.62 6.32 8.27
C ALA A 44 -4.75 6.28 7.26
N ASN A 45 -5.95 6.63 7.70
CA ASN A 45 -7.12 6.62 6.83
C ASN A 45 -6.90 7.84 5.93
N ILE A 46 -5.86 7.75 5.10
CA ILE A 46 -5.50 8.63 4.03
C ILE A 46 -6.68 8.42 3.13
N LYS A 47 -7.69 9.27 3.33
CA LYS A 47 -8.68 9.52 2.31
C LYS A 47 -7.84 9.75 1.06
N ILE A 48 -7.97 8.81 0.14
CA ILE A 48 -7.40 8.97 -1.19
C ILE A 48 -7.88 10.37 -1.62
N PRO A 49 -7.00 11.24 -2.14
CA PRO A 49 -7.47 12.49 -2.75
C PRO A 49 -8.68 12.17 -3.64
N ASP A 50 -9.66 13.07 -3.74
CA ASP A 50 -10.87 12.93 -4.59
C ASP A 50 -10.55 12.85 -6.10
N LEU A 51 -9.44 12.21 -6.46
CA LEU A 51 -9.08 11.82 -7.79
C LEU A 51 -10.14 10.82 -8.25
N PRO A 52 -10.85 11.12 -9.35
CA PRO A 52 -11.86 10.21 -9.87
C PRO A 52 -11.22 8.87 -10.17
N LEU A 53 -11.76 7.79 -9.58
CA LEU A 53 -11.30 6.45 -9.87
C LEU A 53 -11.50 6.18 -11.36
N PRO A 54 -10.50 5.57 -12.04
CA PRO A 54 -10.65 5.23 -13.44
C PRO A 54 -11.81 4.24 -13.58
N THR A 55 -12.68 4.47 -14.57
CA THR A 55 -13.82 3.60 -14.87
C THR A 55 -13.60 2.88 -16.18
N PHE A 56 -14.06 1.64 -16.28
CA PHE A 56 -13.93 0.83 -17.48
C PHE A 56 -15.28 0.29 -17.93
N ILE A 57 -15.71 0.70 -19.12
CA ILE A 57 -17.00 0.31 -19.71
C ILE A 57 -16.93 -0.91 -20.63
N GLY A 58 -15.75 -1.53 -20.78
CA GLY A 58 -15.56 -2.72 -21.62
C GLY A 58 -15.05 -2.45 -23.04
N LYS A 59 -14.39 -1.31 -23.30
CA LYS A 59 -13.79 -1.02 -24.61
C LYS A 59 -12.36 -1.54 -24.69
N PHE A 60 -12.09 -2.47 -25.62
CA PHE A 60 -10.75 -3.04 -25.85
C PHE A 60 -9.63 -2.00 -25.94
N GLN A 61 -9.83 -0.95 -26.75
CA GLN A 61 -8.84 0.11 -26.97
C GLN A 61 -8.47 0.91 -25.72
N GLU A 62 -9.37 0.95 -24.73
CA GLU A 62 -9.18 1.72 -23.48
C GLU A 62 -8.66 0.84 -22.33
N PHE A 63 -8.58 -0.49 -22.52
CA PHE A 63 -8.25 -1.42 -21.44
C PHE A 63 -6.84 -1.19 -20.87
N GLU A 64 -5.82 -1.06 -21.73
CA GLU A 64 -4.44 -0.81 -21.29
C GLU A 64 -4.32 0.48 -20.47
N LEU A 65 -4.97 1.54 -20.93
CA LEU A 65 -4.97 2.83 -20.25
C LEU A 65 -5.65 2.70 -18.87
N PHE A 66 -6.82 2.09 -18.83
CA PHE A 66 -7.54 1.82 -17.59
C PHE A 66 -6.68 1.02 -16.61
N LYS A 67 -6.10 -0.11 -17.05
CA LYS A 67 -5.29 -0.99 -16.22
C LYS A 67 -4.10 -0.25 -15.62
N SER A 68 -3.35 0.50 -16.43
CA SER A 68 -2.20 1.30 -15.96
C SER A 68 -2.63 2.33 -14.91
N GLN A 69 -3.71 3.08 -15.17
CA GLN A 69 -4.25 4.06 -14.22
C GLN A 69 -4.72 3.40 -12.92
N PHE A 70 -5.45 2.30 -13.02
CA PHE A 70 -5.97 1.56 -11.87
C PHE A 70 -4.83 1.00 -11.01
N MET A 71 -3.80 0.41 -11.63
CA MET A 71 -2.64 -0.12 -10.90
C MET A 71 -1.87 0.98 -10.18
N ASN A 72 -1.72 2.15 -10.78
CA ASN A 72 -1.02 3.28 -10.14
C ASN A 72 -1.77 3.84 -8.92
N VAL A 73 -3.11 3.88 -8.96
CA VAL A 73 -3.91 4.47 -7.87
C VAL A 73 -4.26 3.44 -6.79
N ILE A 74 -4.59 2.21 -7.19
CA ILE A 74 -5.16 1.18 -6.31
C ILE A 74 -4.27 -0.06 -6.24
N GLY A 75 -3.90 -0.65 -7.39
CA GLY A 75 -3.20 -1.94 -7.42
C GLY A 75 -1.86 -1.94 -6.66
N ASN A 76 -1.08 -0.86 -6.82
CA ASN A 76 0.23 -0.67 -6.22
C ASN A 76 0.19 0.04 -4.86
N ASN A 77 -1.01 0.40 -4.37
CA ASN A 77 -1.15 1.10 -3.10
C ASN A 77 -0.92 0.11 -1.93
N PRO A 78 0.11 0.30 -1.09
CA PRO A 78 0.42 -0.60 0.02
C PRO A 78 -0.54 -0.44 1.21
N SER A 79 -1.32 0.64 1.25
CA SER A 79 -2.29 0.90 2.33
C SER A 79 -3.57 0.07 2.17
N LEU A 80 -3.84 -0.38 0.94
CA LEU A 80 -5.00 -1.20 0.60
C LEU A 80 -4.63 -2.68 0.65
N ASP A 81 -5.46 -3.47 1.32
CA ASP A 81 -5.37 -4.93 1.24
C ASP A 81 -6.02 -5.46 -0.05
N GLU A 82 -5.82 -6.75 -0.30
CA GLU A 82 -6.28 -7.41 -1.53
C GLU A 82 -7.81 -7.35 -1.70
N THR A 83 -8.56 -7.54 -0.60
CA THR A 83 -10.02 -7.46 -0.61
C THR A 83 -10.50 -6.06 -0.97
N GLN A 84 -9.87 -5.02 -0.41
CA GLN A 84 -10.17 -3.63 -0.76
C GLN A 84 -9.88 -3.36 -2.24
N LYS A 85 -8.73 -3.80 -2.75
CA LYS A 85 -8.37 -3.66 -4.18
C LYS A 85 -9.39 -4.33 -5.10
N LEU A 86 -9.86 -5.53 -4.74
CA LEU A 86 -10.90 -6.25 -5.46
C LEU A 86 -12.23 -5.47 -5.49
N ILE A 87 -12.67 -4.93 -4.35
CA ILE A 87 -13.90 -4.14 -4.27
C ILE A 87 -13.80 -2.89 -5.16
N TYR A 88 -12.66 -2.19 -5.13
CA TYR A 88 -12.42 -1.06 -6.01
C TYR A 88 -12.41 -1.45 -7.49
N LEU A 89 -11.79 -2.58 -7.83
CA LEU A 89 -11.74 -3.08 -9.21
C LEU A 89 -13.16 -3.33 -9.71
N LYS A 90 -13.95 -4.14 -8.99
CA LYS A 90 -15.36 -4.44 -9.34
C LYS A 90 -16.20 -3.17 -9.47
N SER A 91 -15.99 -2.19 -8.58
CA SER A 91 -16.72 -0.92 -8.60
C SER A 91 -16.37 -0.03 -9.80
N SER A 92 -15.16 -0.20 -10.33
CA SER A 92 -14.63 0.55 -11.48
C SER A 92 -15.12 -0.02 -12.82
N LEU A 93 -15.51 -1.29 -12.86
CA LEU A 93 -16.10 -1.93 -14.03
C LEU A 93 -17.56 -1.50 -14.19
N LYS A 94 -17.94 -1.18 -15.43
CA LYS A 94 -19.27 -0.70 -15.83
C LYS A 94 -19.72 -1.41 -17.11
N ASN A 95 -21.02 -1.39 -17.36
CA ASN A 95 -21.64 -1.97 -18.56
C ASN A 95 -21.17 -3.41 -18.78
N GLU A 96 -20.66 -3.74 -19.98
CA GLU A 96 -20.21 -5.07 -20.36
C GLU A 96 -19.13 -5.62 -19.44
N ALA A 97 -18.20 -4.76 -19.01
CA ALA A 97 -17.12 -5.17 -18.12
C ALA A 97 -17.60 -5.55 -16.70
N ALA A 98 -18.77 -5.06 -16.27
CA ALA A 98 -19.31 -5.35 -14.95
C ALA A 98 -19.83 -6.80 -14.82
N PHE A 99 -20.08 -7.48 -15.94
CA PHE A 99 -20.56 -8.86 -15.96
C PHE A 99 -19.43 -9.90 -16.00
N ILE A 100 -18.18 -9.45 -16.02
CA ILE A 100 -17.02 -10.35 -16.04
C ILE A 100 -16.94 -11.06 -14.69
N GLN A 101 -16.66 -12.35 -14.76
CA GLN A 101 -16.50 -13.21 -13.60
C GLN A 101 -15.15 -13.89 -13.66
N SER A 102 -14.56 -14.08 -12.49
CA SER A 102 -13.33 -14.84 -12.29
C SER A 102 -13.63 -16.15 -11.58
N ASP A 103 -12.70 -17.10 -11.69
CA ASP A 103 -12.83 -18.41 -11.04
C ASP A 103 -12.76 -18.30 -9.50
N GLN A 104 -12.05 -17.30 -8.99
CA GLN A 104 -11.88 -17.04 -7.56
C GLN A 104 -12.23 -15.59 -7.24
N ASP A 105 -12.69 -15.35 -6.01
CA ASP A 105 -13.02 -14.00 -5.51
C ASP A 105 -11.78 -13.27 -4.97
N THR A 106 -10.75 -13.17 -5.80
CA THR A 106 -9.46 -12.53 -5.48
C THR A 106 -9.12 -11.44 -6.49
N PHE A 107 -8.28 -10.48 -6.08
CA PHE A 107 -7.89 -9.38 -6.95
C PHE A 107 -7.20 -9.88 -8.22
N ASP A 108 -6.23 -10.77 -8.05
CA ASP A 108 -5.45 -11.31 -9.18
C ASP A 108 -6.29 -12.16 -10.12
N SER A 109 -7.23 -12.97 -9.61
CA SER A 109 -8.10 -13.79 -10.45
C SER A 109 -9.02 -12.91 -11.31
N MET A 110 -9.56 -11.84 -10.74
CA MET A 110 -10.39 -10.87 -11.46
C MET A 110 -9.60 -10.08 -12.50
N LEU A 111 -8.38 -9.64 -12.16
CA LEU A 111 -7.51 -8.92 -13.08
C LEU A 111 -7.08 -9.82 -14.26
N ASN A 112 -6.70 -11.07 -14.00
CA ASN A 112 -6.35 -12.03 -15.05
C ASN A 112 -7.54 -12.34 -15.97
N ALA A 113 -8.76 -12.46 -15.43
CA ALA A 113 -9.95 -12.66 -16.24
C ALA A 113 -10.18 -11.48 -17.20
N LEU A 114 -10.00 -10.25 -16.74
CA LEU A 114 -10.07 -9.05 -17.57
C LEU A 114 -9.00 -9.03 -18.66
N GLU A 115 -7.74 -9.31 -18.30
CA GLU A 115 -6.62 -9.37 -19.25
C GLU A 115 -6.87 -10.41 -20.34
N ASN A 116 -7.34 -11.60 -19.96
CA ASN A 116 -7.64 -12.65 -20.92
C ASN A 116 -8.73 -12.26 -21.92
N ILE A 117 -9.71 -11.47 -21.49
CA ILE A 117 -10.80 -11.00 -22.34
C ILE A 117 -10.34 -9.86 -23.25
N TYR A 118 -9.62 -8.87 -22.72
CA TYR A 118 -9.37 -7.60 -23.40
C TYR A 118 -7.97 -7.42 -24.01
N GLN A 119 -6.96 -8.18 -23.58
CA GLN A 119 -5.61 -8.12 -24.17
C GLN A 119 -5.39 -9.17 -25.27
N ASN A 120 -6.08 -10.31 -25.21
CA ASN A 120 -5.86 -11.42 -26.15
C ASN A 120 -6.74 -11.38 -27.42
N LYS A 121 -7.16 -10.19 -27.86
CA LYS A 121 -8.05 -10.00 -29.02
C LYS A 121 -7.40 -9.13 -30.09
#